data_AF-A0AB34SLX2-F1
#
_entry.id   AF-A0AB34SLX2-F1
#
_cell.length_a   1.000
_cell.length_b   1.000
_cell.length_c   1.000
_cell.angle_alpha   90.00
_cell.angle_beta   90.00
_cell.angle_gamma   90.00
#
_symmetry.space_group_name_H-M   'P 1'
#
loop_
_entity.id
_entity.type
_entity.pdbx_description
1 polymer ?
#
loop_
_entity_poly.entity_id
_entity_poly.type
_entity_poly.pdbx_seq_one_letter_code
_entity_poly.pdbx_strand_id
1 'polypeptide(L)' 'MKGLNIMTFTTWLLKEKGFASKAQFDSLVNTLPYTGRRKLILYYKMEYKYYLDTRPIQLELEMK' A
#
# COMPACT_ATOMS: atom_id res chain seq x y z
N MET A 1 -24.21 3.25 8.03
CA MET A 1 -22.75 3.46 8.17
C MET A 1 -22.10 3.05 6.85
N LYS A 2 -21.65 4.00 6.03
CA LYS A 2 -20.93 3.69 4.77
C LYS A 2 -19.55 3.18 5.14
N GLY A 3 -19.21 1.97 4.68
CA GLY A 3 -18.02 1.24 5.09
C GLY A 3 -16.75 2.07 4.96
N LEU A 4 -15.96 2.12 6.04
CA LEU A 4 -14.56 2.49 5.98
C LEU A 4 -13.92 1.53 4.97
N ASN A 5 -13.60 2.00 3.77
CA ASN A 5 -12.95 1.18 2.75
C ASN A 5 -11.48 1.06 3.17
N ILE A 6 -11.21 0.17 4.14
CA ILE A 6 -9.85 -0.14 4.58
C ILE A 6 -9.15 -0.76 3.38
N MET A 7 -8.38 0.05 2.64
CA MET A 7 -7.60 -0.42 1.51
C MET A 7 -6.64 -1.50 2.01
N THR A 8 -6.74 -2.72 1.47
CA THR A 8 -5.82 -3.80 1.86
C THR A 8 -4.44 -3.60 1.23
N PHE A 9 -3.39 -4.19 1.82
CA PHE A 9 -2.02 -4.12 1.28
C PHE A 9 -1.94 -4.59 -0.17
N THR A 10 -2.66 -5.66 -0.50
CA THR A 10 -2.74 -6.15 -1.87
C THR A 10 -3.43 -5.14 -2.79
N THR A 11 -4.57 -4.57 -2.39
CA THR A 11 -5.27 -3.55 -3.17
C THR A 11 -4.41 -2.30 -3.39
N TRP A 12 -3.66 -1.90 -2.36
CA TRP A 12 -2.73 -0.78 -2.41
C TRP A 12 -1.57 -1.04 -3.38
N LEU A 13 -0.91 -2.20 -3.28
CA LEU A 13 0.16 -2.59 -4.19
C LEU A 13 -0.30 -2.57 -5.66
N LEU A 14 -1.52 -3.05 -5.92
CA LEU A 14 -2.09 -3.05 -7.25
C LEU A 14 -2.35 -1.64 -7.78
N LYS A 15 -3.01 -0.79 -6.97
CA LYS A 15 -3.43 0.55 -7.38
C LYS A 15 -2.29 1.56 -7.45
N GLU A 16 -1.42 1.56 -6.45
CA GLU A 16 -0.45 2.63 -6.23
C GLU A 16 0.95 2.29 -6.73
N LYS A 17 1.29 0.99 -6.75
CA LYS A 17 2.62 0.51 -7.18
C LYS A 17 2.58 -0.25 -8.50
N GLY A 18 1.39 -0.42 -9.12
CA GLY A 18 1.22 -0.94 -10.47
C GLY A 18 1.48 -2.45 -10.62
N PHE A 19 1.44 -3.21 -9.52
CA PHE A 19 1.48 -4.67 -9.63
C PHE A 19 0.15 -5.18 -10.21
N ALA A 20 0.19 -6.25 -10.99
CA ALA A 20 -1.00 -6.91 -11.53
C ALA A 20 -1.60 -7.94 -10.54
N SER A 21 -0.77 -8.48 -9.64
CA SER A 21 -1.20 -9.42 -8.59
C SER A 21 -0.19 -9.46 -7.44
N LYS A 22 -0.62 -9.97 -6.28
CA LYS A 22 0.30 -10.31 -5.19
C LYS A 22 1.34 -11.34 -5.64
N ALA A 23 0.97 -12.30 -6.49
CA ALA A 23 1.87 -13.32 -6.99
C ALA A 23 3.02 -12.72 -7.83
N GLN A 24 2.72 -11.70 -8.64
CA GLN A 24 3.75 -10.99 -9.40
C GLN A 24 4.74 -10.27 -8.47
N PHE A 25 4.22 -9.60 -7.44
CA PHE A 25 5.06 -8.98 -6.40
C PHE A 25 5.94 -10.02 -5.70
N ASP A 26 5.36 -11.13 -5.24
CA ASP A 26 6.09 -12.19 -4.55
C ASP A 26 7.18 -12.80 -5.46
N SER A 27 6.90 -12.97 -6.76
CA SER A 27 7.88 -13.44 -7.74
C SER A 27 9.08 -12.50 -7.84
N LEU A 28 8.86 -11.18 -7.95
CA LEU A 28 9.92 -10.17 -7.98
C LEU A 28 10.73 -10.19 -6.67
N VAL A 29 10.06 -10.28 -5.53
CA VAL A 29 10.70 -10.30 -4.22
C VAL A 29 11.58 -11.54 -4.04
N ASN A 30 11.18 -12.67 -4.63
CA ASN A 30 11.91 -13.92 -4.56
C ASN A 30 13.18 -13.93 -5.41
N THR A 31 13.26 -13.14 -6.49
CA THR A 31 14.49 -13.01 -7.29
C THR A 31 15.56 -12.14 -6.62
N LEU A 32 15.20 -11.41 -5.57
CA LEU A 32 16.14 -10.55 -4.84
C LEU A 32 16.95 -11.35 -3.80
N PRO A 33 18.24 -11.01 -3.58
CA PRO A 33 19.01 -11.45 -2.43
C PRO A 33 18.30 -11.05 -1.13
N TYR A 34 18.54 -11.81 -0.05
CA TYR A 34 17.89 -11.61 1.25
C TYR A 34 17.87 -10.15 1.73
N THR A 35 19.01 -9.45 1.61
CA THR A 35 19.13 -8.04 2.01
C THR A 35 18.23 -7.12 1.19
N GLY A 36 18.14 -7.34 -0.12
CA GLY A 36 17.26 -6.58 -1.02
C GLY A 36 15.78 -6.86 -0.73
N ARG A 37 15.44 -8.14 -0.56
CA ARG A 37 14.11 -8.59 -0.15
C ARG A 37 13.64 -7.92 1.15
N ARG A 38 14.50 -7.92 2.18
CA ARG A 38 14.18 -7.30 3.48
C ARG A 38 13.93 -5.80 3.35
N LYS A 39 14.77 -5.08 2.61
CA LYS A 39 14.61 -3.63 2.38
C LYS A 39 13.32 -3.31 1.64
N LEU A 40 13.01 -4.05 0.58
CA LEU A 40 11.82 -3.84 -0.24
C LEU A 40 10.52 -4.07 0.54
N ILE A 41 10.46 -5.15 1.32
CA ILE A 41 9.29 -5.45 2.16
C ILE A 41 9.10 -4.36 3.22
N LEU A 42 10.18 -3.88 3.84
CA LEU A 42 10.10 -2.80 4.84
C LEU A 42 9.60 -1.50 4.22
N TYR A 43 10.14 -1.11 3.06
CA TYR A 43 9.70 0.07 2.33
C TYR A 43 8.19 0.03 2.07
N TYR A 44 7.68 -1.05 1.46
CA TYR A 44 6.26 -1.14 1.14
C TYR A 44 5.35 -1.26 2.36
N LYS A 45 5.80 -1.85 3.47
CA LYS A 45 5.04 -1.86 4.73
C LYS A 45 4.91 -0.46 5.34
N MET A 46 5.98 0.34 5.32
CA MET A 46 5.95 1.71 5.81
C MET A 46 5.04 2.57 4.94
N GLU A 47 5.22 2.52 3.62
CA GLU A 47 4.39 3.21 2.65
C GLU A 47 2.91 2.86 2.82
N TYR A 48 2.55 1.57 2.81
CA TYR A 48 1.18 1.12 3.00
C TYR A 48 0.54 1.60 4.32
N LYS A 49 1.32 1.67 5.41
CA LYS A 49 0.82 2.21 6.67
C LYS A 49 0.33 3.65 6.50
N TYR A 50 1.05 4.47 5.74
CA TYR A 50 0.59 5.82 5.44
C TYR A 50 -0.73 5.83 4.67
N TYR A 51 -0.98 4.87 3.77
CA TYR A 51 -2.25 4.79 3.06
C TYR A 51 -3.43 4.34 3.92
N LEU A 52 -3.17 3.59 4.99
CA LEU A 52 -4.18 3.28 6.01
C LEU A 52 -4.46 4.50 6.91
N ASP A 53 -3.44 5.29 7.22
CA ASP A 53 -3.54 6.49 8.07
C ASP A 53 -4.05 7.72 7.30
N THR A 54 -3.84 7.78 5.98
CA THR A 54 -4.49 8.74 5.07
C THR A 54 -5.93 8.28 4.81
N ARG A 55 -6.75 8.28 5.86
CA ARG A 55 -8.16 8.63 5.67
C ARG A 55 -8.17 9.95 4.86
N PRO A 56 -9.17 10.20 4.01
CA PRO A 56 -9.30 11.54 3.47
C PRO A 56 -9.29 12.46 4.69
N ILE A 57 -8.32 13.38 4.75
CA ILE A 57 -8.64 14.71 5.19
C ILE A 57 -9.77 15.07 4.22
N GLN A 58 -11.02 14.76 4.60
CA GLN A 58 -12.12 15.57 4.12
C GLN A 58 -11.58 16.96 4.34
N LEU A 59 -11.43 17.70 3.25
CA LEU A 59 -11.21 19.12 3.27
C LEU A 59 -12.05 19.69 4.41
N GLU A 60 -11.45 19.79 5.60
CA GLU A 60 -11.87 20.73 6.60
C GLU A 60 -11.74 22.04 5.84
N LEU A 61 -12.87 22.75 5.75
CA LEU A 61 -13.22 23.80 4.81
C LEU A 61 -14.20 23.37 3.68
N GLU A 62 -15.23 22.60 4.03
CA GLU A 62 -16.56 23.23 3.99
C GLU A 62 -16.58 24.31 5.09
N MET A 63 -16.17 25.53 4.74
CA MET A 63 -16.57 26.72 5.50
C MET A 63 -17.14 27.71 4.49
N LYS A 64 -18.47 27.66 4.42
CA LYS A 64 -19.43 28.75 4.21
C LYS A 64 -18.89 30.09 3.73
#